data_AF-A0A382YXA7-F1
#
_entry.id   AF-A0A382YXA7-F1
#
_cell.length_a   1.000
_cell.length_b   1.000
_cell.length_c   1.000
_cell.angle_alpha   90.00
_cell.angle_beta   90.00
_cell.angle_gamma   90.00
#
_symmetry.space_group_name_H-M   'P 1'
#
loop_
_entity.id
_entity.type
_entity.pdbx_description
1 polymer ?
#
loop_
_entity_poly.entity_id
_entity_poly.type
_entity_poly.pdbx_seq_one_letter_code
_entity_poly.pdbx_strand_id
1 'polypeptide(L)'
;INGWIGLTFADGKVGSIAISLRSKEKAQSTMIIGSEGAMPIKRKRIIVYGADYPLESKVGEFIDQMREFITSIQMDGEPSVTGREGVKTMRVLDLARAASE
;
A
#
# COMPACT_ATOMS: atom_id res chain seq x y z
N ILE A 1 -14.76 9.53 9.66
CA ILE A 1 -14.02 9.77 8.41
C ILE A 1 -14.29 8.55 7.54
N ASN A 2 -15.08 8.75 6.49
CA ASN A 2 -15.27 7.81 5.40
C ASN A 2 -14.77 8.53 4.16
N GLY A 3 -14.00 7.85 3.33
CA GLY A 3 -13.41 8.45 2.14
C GLY A 3 -13.26 7.41 1.04
N TRP A 4 -13.37 7.89 -0.19
CA TRP A 4 -13.09 7.13 -1.39
C TRP A 4 -12.20 7.97 -2.29
N ILE A 5 -11.11 7.39 -2.76
CA ILE A 5 -10.14 8.03 -3.66
C ILE A 5 -10.06 7.19 -4.93
N GLY A 6 -10.47 7.76 -6.06
CA GLY A 6 -10.25 7.19 -7.39
C GLY A 6 -9.00 7.80 -8.03
N LEU A 7 -8.14 6.96 -8.61
CA LEU A 7 -6.88 7.36 -9.24
C LEU A 7 -6.82 6.80 -10.66
N THR A 8 -6.38 7.61 -11.62
CA THR A 8 -5.99 7.16 -12.95
C THR A 8 -4.50 7.43 -13.12
N PHE A 9 -3.73 6.40 -13.41
CA PHE A 9 -2.29 6.48 -13.61
C PHE A 9 -1.97 6.86 -15.07
N ALA A 10 -0.77 7.40 -15.29
CA ALA A 10 -0.34 7.86 -16.62
C ALA A 10 -0.32 6.74 -17.68
N ASP A 11 -0.17 5.50 -17.25
CA ASP A 11 -0.20 4.30 -18.10
C ASP A 11 -1.62 3.73 -18.30
N GLY A 12 -2.65 4.47 -17.90
CA GLY A 12 -4.06 4.08 -18.02
C GLY A 12 -4.53 3.09 -16.96
N LYS A 13 -3.68 2.65 -16.03
CA LYS A 13 -4.13 1.85 -14.88
C LYS A 13 -5.04 2.67 -14.00
N VAL A 14 -5.93 2.00 -13.27
CA VAL A 14 -6.88 2.65 -12.35
C VAL A 14 -6.72 2.06 -10.96
N GLY A 15 -6.74 2.93 -9.95
CA GLY A 15 -6.71 2.57 -8.54
C GLY A 15 -7.91 3.14 -7.80
N SER A 16 -8.36 2.44 -6.76
CA SER A 16 -9.42 2.92 -5.87
C SER A 16 -9.06 2.57 -4.44
N ILE A 17 -9.17 3.55 -3.54
CA ILE A 17 -8.90 3.39 -2.11
C ILE A 17 -10.16 3.79 -1.34
N ALA A 18 -10.69 2.89 -0.51
CA ALA A 18 -11.80 3.16 0.39
C ALA A 18 -11.32 3.08 1.85
N ILE A 19 -11.64 4.08 2.65
CA ILE A 19 -11.22 4.18 4.05
C ILE A 19 -12.42 4.49 4.92
N SER A 20 -12.57 3.77 6.04
CA SER A 20 -13.50 4.10 7.11
C SER A 20 -12.85 3.94 8.47
N LEU A 21 -12.89 4.99 9.28
CA LEU A 21 -12.44 4.95 10.68
C LEU A 21 -13.55 4.61 11.68
N ARG A 22 -14.80 4.43 11.21
CA ARG A 22 -15.98 4.17 12.06
C ARG A 22 -16.70 2.89 11.68
N SER A 23 -16.01 1.98 11.01
CA SER A 23 -16.55 0.66 10.68
C SER A 23 -16.75 -0.18 11.96
N LYS A 24 -17.83 -0.96 11.99
CA LYS A 24 -18.07 -1.96 13.05
C LYS A 24 -17.07 -3.11 12.99
N GLU A 25 -16.53 -3.37 11.80
CA GLU A 25 -15.55 -4.42 11.55
C GLU A 25 -14.21 -3.84 11.12
N LYS A 26 -13.13 -4.41 11.66
CA LYS A 26 -11.77 -4.09 11.22
C LYS A 26 -11.41 -4.96 10.02
N ALA A 27 -11.59 -4.40 8.83
CA ALA A 27 -11.21 -5.03 7.57
C ALA A 27 -10.03 -4.30 6.92
N GLN A 28 -9.12 -5.07 6.33
CA GLN A 28 -8.08 -4.58 5.43
C GLN A 28 -7.95 -5.59 4.30
N SER A 29 -8.21 -5.12 3.08
CA SER A 29 -8.13 -5.93 1.87
C SER A 29 -7.66 -5.07 0.72
N THR A 30 -6.78 -5.63 -0.10
CA THR A 30 -6.35 -5.07 -1.38
C THR A 30 -6.72 -6.08 -2.47
N MET A 31 -7.14 -5.60 -3.63
CA MET A 31 -7.36 -6.44 -4.80
C MET A 31 -6.56 -5.87 -5.96
N ILE A 32 -5.74 -6.71 -6.57
CA ILE A 32 -4.97 -6.37 -7.77
C ILE A 32 -5.58 -7.14 -8.94
N ILE A 33 -5.93 -6.45 -10.02
CA ILE A 33 -6.49 -7.06 -11.23
C ILE A 33 -5.51 -6.78 -12.37
N GLY A 34 -5.00 -7.85 -12.99
CA GLY A 34 -4.16 -7.81 -14.18
C GLY A 34 -4.87 -8.48 -15.37
N SER A 35 -4.19 -8.51 -16.51
CA SER A 35 -4.69 -9.15 -17.74
C SER A 35 -4.93 -10.65 -17.59
N GLU A 36 -4.18 -11.31 -16.71
CA GLU A 36 -4.18 -12.77 -16.52
C GLU A 36 -5.02 -13.22 -15.32
N GLY A 37 -5.57 -12.29 -14.54
CA GLY A 37 -6.41 -12.63 -13.40
C GLY A 37 -6.43 -11.60 -12.29
N ALA A 38 -6.98 -12.01 -11.15
CA ALA A 38 -7.10 -11.20 -9.95
C ALA A 38 -6.37 -11.84 -8.76
N MET A 39 -5.73 -11.01 -7.96
CA MET A 39 -5.02 -11.38 -6.75
C MET A 39 -5.59 -10.61 -5.56
N PRO A 40 -6.51 -11.23 -4.79
CA PRO A 40 -6.95 -10.64 -3.54
C PRO A 40 -5.91 -10.86 -2.44
N ILE A 41 -5.54 -9.77 -1.79
CA ILE A 41 -4.64 -9.70 -0.64
C ILE A 41 -5.51 -9.35 0.57
N LYS A 42 -5.68 -10.30 1.47
CA LYS A 42 -6.27 -10.08 2.79
C LYS A 42 -5.13 -9.87 3.79
N ARG A 43 -5.45 -9.31 4.96
CA ARG A 43 -4.47 -8.91 5.99
C ARG A 43 -3.30 -9.88 6.24
N LYS A 44 -3.52 -11.20 6.18
CA LYS A 44 -2.48 -12.23 6.42
C LYS A 44 -2.40 -13.28 5.31
N ARG A 45 -3.00 -13.04 4.14
CA ARG A 45 -3.15 -14.06 3.09
C ARG A 45 -3.18 -13.43 1.71
N ILE A 46 -2.47 -14.02 0.76
CA ILE A 46 -2.60 -13.72 -0.66
C ILE A 46 -3.29 -14.93 -1.30
N ILE A 47 -4.29 -14.68 -2.13
CA ILE A 47 -4.89 -15.73 -2.95
C ILE A 47 -4.42 -15.53 -4.39
N VAL A 48 -3.75 -16.53 -4.97
CA VAL A 48 -3.28 -16.49 -6.36
C VAL A 48 -3.82 -17.73 -7.07
N TYR A 49 -4.57 -17.55 -8.16
CA TYR A 49 -5.18 -18.66 -8.92
C TYR A 49 -5.95 -19.68 -8.06
N GLY A 50 -6.59 -19.22 -6.98
CA GLY A 50 -7.33 -20.07 -6.03
C GLY A 50 -6.48 -20.74 -4.95
N ALA A 51 -5.16 -20.64 -5.00
CA ALA A 51 -4.26 -21.10 -3.93
C ALA A 51 -4.08 -20.00 -2.86
N ASP A 52 -4.18 -20.39 -1.59
CA ASP A 52 -4.02 -19.52 -0.41
C ASP A 52 -2.57 -19.57 0.08
N TYR A 53 -1.88 -18.43 0.04
CA TYR A 53 -0.53 -18.24 0.50
C TYR A 53 -0.55 -17.39 1.78
N PRO A 54 -0.08 -17.93 2.93
CA PRO A 54 -0.02 -17.15 4.15
C PRO A 54 1.02 -16.03 4.02
N LEU A 55 0.63 -14.82 4.44
CA LEU A 55 1.57 -13.75 4.72
C LEU A 55 1.96 -13.84 6.19
N GLU A 56 3.22 -14.18 6.42
CA GLU A 56 3.80 -14.09 7.76
C GLU A 56 3.87 -12.62 8.16
N SER A 57 3.08 -12.23 9.17
CA SER A 57 3.28 -10.94 9.81
C SER A 57 4.60 -11.00 10.55
N LYS A 58 5.63 -10.29 10.08
CA LYS A 58 6.90 -10.22 10.79
C LYS A 58 6.67 -9.45 12.08
N VAL A 59 6.93 -10.08 13.21
CA VAL A 59 7.00 -9.35 14.48
C VAL A 59 8.20 -8.39 14.36
N GLY A 60 7.93 -7.09 14.33
CA GLY A 60 8.98 -6.07 14.24
C GLY A 60 9.23 -5.49 12.85
N GLU A 61 8.24 -5.45 11.95
CA GLU A 61 8.36 -4.75 10.64
C GLU A 61 8.98 -3.35 10.77
N PHE A 62 8.60 -2.57 11.79
CA PHE A 62 9.22 -1.27 12.06
C PHE A 62 10.71 -1.38 12.41
N ILE A 63 11.10 -2.38 13.22
CA ILE A 63 12.51 -2.62 13.56
C ILE A 63 13.29 -3.01 12.30
N ASP A 64 12.71 -3.84 11.44
CA ASP A 64 13.34 -4.24 10.17
C ASP A 64 13.50 -3.03 9.23
N GLN A 65 12.50 -2.17 9.11
CA GLN A 65 12.59 -0.91 8.37
C GLN A 65 13.68 0.02 8.93
N MET A 66 13.79 0.13 10.26
CA MET A 66 14.83 0.94 10.91
C MET A 66 16.22 0.36 10.70
N ARG A 67 16.38 -0.96 10.75
CA ARG A 67 17.65 -1.63 10.44
C ARG A 67 18.07 -1.36 9.00
N GLU A 68 17.15 -1.55 8.07
CA GLU A 68 17.37 -1.28 6.64
C GLU A 68 17.81 0.17 6.41
N PHE A 69 17.14 1.13 7.04
CA PHE A 69 17.51 2.53 6.98
C PHE A 69 18.94 2.77 7.48
N ILE A 70 19.29 2.25 8.66
CA ILE A 70 20.66 2.38 9.21
C ILE A 70 21.69 1.73 8.28
N THR A 71 21.40 0.54 7.73
CA THR A 71 22.28 -0.14 6.79
C THR A 71 22.49 0.68 5.51
N SER A 72 21.43 1.32 4.98
CA SER A 72 21.56 2.19 3.80
C SER A 72 22.52 3.36 4.04
N ILE A 73 22.48 3.98 5.23
CA ILE A 73 23.43 5.04 5.61
C ILE A 73 24.86 4.49 5.69
N GLN A 74 25.04 3.34 6.33
CA GLN A 74 26.37 2.73 6.51
C GLN A 74 27.01 2.30 5.18
N MET A 75 26.20 1.92 4.21
CA MET A 75 26.64 1.43 2.90
C MET A 75 26.65 2.52 1.81
N ASP A 76 26.36 3.78 2.16
CA ASP A 76 26.21 4.90 1.21
C ASP A 76 25.22 4.57 0.07
N GLY A 77 24.09 3.96 0.43
CA GLY A 77 23.04 3.50 -0.48
C GLY A 77 21.68 4.12 -0.19
N GLU A 78 20.69 3.80 -1.02
CA GLU A 78 19.29 4.18 -0.80
C GLU A 78 18.52 3.05 -0.10
N PRO A 79 17.61 3.36 0.84
CA PRO A 79 16.66 2.38 1.35
C PRO A 79 15.63 2.01 0.28
N SER A 80 14.94 0.89 0.47
CA SER A 80 13.89 0.37 -0.42
C SER A 80 12.79 1.40 -0.71
N VAL A 81 12.48 2.27 0.26
CA VAL A 81 11.56 3.39 0.09
C VAL A 81 12.30 4.68 0.42
N THR A 82 12.60 5.47 -0.61
CA THR A 82 13.26 6.77 -0.44
C THR A 82 12.28 7.83 0.04
N GLY A 83 12.80 8.89 0.67
CA GLY A 83 11.99 10.05 1.05
C GLY A 83 11.29 10.71 -0.14
N ARG A 84 11.85 10.62 -1.35
CA ARG A 84 11.24 11.14 -2.59
C ARG A 84 9.92 10.43 -2.91
N GLU A 85 9.86 9.11 -2.72
CA GLU A 85 8.63 8.34 -2.92
C GLU A 85 7.56 8.66 -1.86
N GLY A 86 7.99 8.92 -0.62
CA GLY A 86 7.11 9.42 0.44
C GLY A 86 6.46 10.76 0.07
N VAL A 87 7.26 11.72 -0.41
CA VAL A 87 6.76 13.04 -0.85
C VAL A 87 5.81 12.91 -2.05
N LYS A 88 6.12 12.07 -3.04
CA LYS A 88 5.21 11.81 -4.17
C LYS A 88 3.86 11.29 -3.70
N THR A 89 3.86 10.33 -2.77
CA THR A 89 2.63 9.75 -2.21
C THR A 89 1.81 10.81 -1.47
N MET A 90 2.46 11.64 -0.65
CA MET A 90 1.79 12.74 0.06
C MET A 90 1.12 13.72 -0.90
N ARG A 91 1.79 14.10 -2.00
CA ARG A 91 1.19 14.98 -3.03
C ARG A 91 -0.08 14.39 -3.64
N VAL A 92 -0.11 13.08 -3.88
CA VAL A 92 -1.33 12.41 -4.39
C VAL A 92 -2.47 12.49 -3.37
N LEU A 93 -2.16 12.31 -2.08
CA LEU A 93 -3.16 12.42 -1.02
C LEU A 93 -3.66 13.87 -0.85
N ASP A 94 -2.79 14.86 -0.98
CA ASP A 94 -3.17 16.28 -0.93
C ASP A 94 -4.08 16.64 -2.10
N LEU A 95 -3.77 16.16 -3.32
CA LEU A 95 -4.65 16.33 -4.49
C LEU A 95 -5.99 15.64 -4.30
N ALA A 96 -6.00 14.42 -3.77
CA ALA A 96 -7.25 13.70 -3.49
C ALA A 96 -8.11 14.43 -2.45
N ARG A 97 -7.48 15.03 -1.43
CA ARG A 97 -8.17 15.87 -0.45
C ARG A 97 -8.74 17.12 -1.10
N ALA A 98 -7.95 17.85 -1.88
CA ALA A 98 -8.39 19.07 -2.56
C ALA A 98 -9.51 18.81 -3.57
N ALA A 99 -9.57 17.63 -4.19
CA ALA A 99 -10.66 17.24 -5.09
C ALA A 99 -11.96 16.84 -4.35
N SER A 100 -11.89 16.58 -3.04
CA SER A 100 -13.02 16.19 -2.21
C SER A 100 -13.65 17.36 -1.42
N GLU A 101 -12.96 18.49 -1.33
CA GLU A 101 -13.41 19.75 -0.72
C GLU A 101 -14.07 20.63 -1.79
#